data_AF-A0A9E0IZ56-F1
#
_entry.id   AF-A0A9E0IZ56-F1
#
_cell.length_a   1.000
_cell.length_b   1.000
_cell.length_c   1.000
_cell.angle_alpha   90.00
_cell.angle_beta   90.00
_cell.angle_gamma   90.00
#
_symmetry.space_group_name_H-M   'P 1'
#
loop_
_entity.id
_entity.type
_entity.pdbx_description
1 polymer ?
#
loop_
_entity_poly.entity_id
_entity_poly.type
_entity_poly.pdbx_seq_one_letter_code
_entity_poly.pdbx_strand_id
1 'polypeptide(L)'
;MHNSEIEKYVHGEMEGEELREFERRLSHDADLQTEVAQIRDLIRDLGQLRLSASIRKAQLYNKRLKIIKWGVLVAAMGLGLLYFSKSYFAQDPTLSPDHAIPIPKGGGNPESLMTVDSLKKESGEPRGDSLLEERTAPQRELPVLAWQDPHAAREMADYYFLTPEDFTFVRGGSAENLLDSAKMKFNEEDYHTTLLYLQHLSSTGHENPYFQAVCYFKLGRYAEADSSFLLTIDLTSDPNKTMELEWYGFLNALACGKPCRSRFEQLSKSIVGKPKHLFRSRVQSILQKSLDKK
;
A
#
# COMPACT_ATOMS: atom_id res chain seq x y z
N MET A 1 -2.99 10.68 -41.33
CA MET A 1 -4.21 9.92 -40.96
C MET A 1 -3.95 8.43 -40.72
N HIS A 2 -2.77 7.87 -41.02
CA HIS A 2 -2.52 6.43 -40.91
C HIS A 2 -2.28 5.89 -39.49
N ASN A 3 -1.84 6.73 -38.54
CA ASN A 3 -1.56 6.27 -37.16
C ASN A 3 -2.77 5.62 -36.48
N SER A 4 -3.98 6.15 -36.66
CA SER A 4 -5.18 5.58 -36.03
C SER A 4 -5.55 4.21 -36.60
N GLU A 5 -5.30 3.98 -37.89
CA GLU A 5 -5.53 2.67 -38.53
C GLU A 5 -4.51 1.64 -38.05
N ILE A 6 -3.24 2.04 -37.90
CA ILE A 6 -2.18 1.17 -37.38
C ILE A 6 -2.44 0.79 -35.92
N GLU A 7 -2.85 1.74 -35.07
CA GLU A 7 -3.20 1.47 -33.68
C GLU A 7 -4.32 0.44 -33.57
N LYS A 8 -5.45 0.66 -34.26
CA LYS A 8 -6.57 -0.31 -34.28
C LYS A 8 -6.11 -1.68 -34.77
N TYR A 9 -5.31 -1.74 -35.83
CA TYR A 9 -4.80 -3.00 -36.38
C TYR A 9 -3.91 -3.76 -35.38
N VAL A 10 -2.98 -3.05 -34.73
CA VAL A 10 -2.05 -3.67 -33.77
C VAL A 10 -2.75 -4.09 -32.48
N HIS A 11 -3.82 -3.40 -32.09
CA HIS A 11 -4.68 -3.76 -30.96
C HIS A 11 -5.76 -4.81 -31.30
N GLY A 12 -5.91 -5.20 -32.58
CA GLY A 12 -6.90 -6.19 -33.01
C GLY A 12 -8.35 -5.67 -33.02
N GLU A 13 -8.53 -4.35 -33.13
CA GLU A 13 -9.83 -3.68 -33.13
C GLU A 13 -10.44 -3.54 -34.53
N MET A 14 -9.69 -3.91 -35.59
CA MET A 14 -10.19 -3.92 -36.96
C MET A 14 -10.92 -5.22 -37.29
N GLU A 15 -12.09 -5.12 -37.92
CA GLU A 15 -12.92 -6.27 -38.29
C GLU A 15 -13.42 -6.18 -39.74
N GLY A 16 -13.86 -7.30 -40.29
CA GLY A 16 -14.61 -7.34 -41.56
C GLY A 16 -13.86 -6.82 -42.78
N GLU A 17 -14.47 -5.89 -43.52
CA GLU A 17 -13.89 -5.28 -44.72
C GLU A 17 -12.76 -4.30 -44.41
N GLU A 18 -12.82 -3.58 -43.29
CA GLU A 18 -11.78 -2.63 -42.85
C GLU A 18 -10.44 -3.36 -42.65
N LEU A 19 -10.47 -4.51 -41.96
CA LEU A 19 -9.29 -5.35 -41.76
C LEU A 19 -8.72 -5.84 -43.11
N ARG A 20 -9.58 -6.33 -44.02
CA ARG A 20 -9.13 -6.85 -45.33
C ARG A 20 -8.51 -5.77 -46.20
N GLU A 21 -9.07 -4.56 -46.19
CA GLU A 21 -8.53 -3.43 -46.93
C GLU A 21 -7.19 -2.98 -46.33
N PHE A 22 -7.09 -2.91 -45.01
CA PHE A 22 -5.85 -2.59 -44.31
C PHE A 22 -4.75 -3.64 -44.59
N GLU A 23 -5.07 -4.94 -44.52
CA GLU A 23 -4.12 -6.01 -44.86
C GLU A 23 -3.68 -5.98 -46.33
N ARG A 24 -4.58 -5.61 -47.24
CA ARG A 24 -4.23 -5.39 -48.64
C ARG A 24 -3.27 -4.22 -48.79
N ARG A 25 -3.50 -3.09 -48.12
CA ARG A 25 -2.55 -1.96 -48.11
C ARG A 25 -1.22 -2.35 -47.48
N LEU A 26 -1.25 -3.03 -46.34
CA LEU A 26 -0.07 -3.51 -45.61
C LEU A 26 0.80 -4.44 -46.47
N SER A 27 0.20 -5.26 -47.34
CA SER A 27 0.99 -6.14 -48.23
C SER A 27 1.67 -5.42 -49.41
N HIS A 28 1.23 -4.21 -49.77
CA HIS A 28 1.75 -3.47 -50.92
C HIS A 28 2.61 -2.25 -50.54
N ASP A 29 2.48 -1.76 -49.30
CA ASP A 29 3.15 -0.55 -48.82
C ASP A 29 4.26 -0.91 -47.80
N ALA A 30 5.52 -0.78 -48.22
CA ALA A 30 6.69 -1.11 -47.41
C ALA A 30 6.91 -0.12 -46.24
N ASP A 31 6.49 1.13 -46.40
CA ASP A 31 6.59 2.14 -45.33
C ASP A 31 5.59 1.79 -44.23
N LEU A 32 4.35 1.46 -44.62
CA LEU A 32 3.31 1.00 -43.69
C LEU A 32 3.71 -0.27 -42.94
N GLN A 33 4.37 -1.22 -43.60
CA GLN A 33 4.92 -2.41 -42.93
C GLN A 33 5.95 -2.04 -41.85
N THR A 34 6.83 -1.09 -42.17
CA THR A 34 7.87 -0.63 -41.27
C THR A 34 7.26 0.05 -40.04
N GLU A 35 6.26 0.92 -40.23
CA GLU A 35 5.56 1.58 -39.12
C GLU A 35 4.82 0.58 -38.22
N VAL A 36 4.10 -0.39 -38.80
CA VAL A 36 3.42 -1.46 -38.04
C VAL A 36 4.43 -2.30 -37.25
N ALA A 37 5.58 -2.63 -37.84
CA ALA A 37 6.64 -3.37 -37.16
C ALA A 37 7.22 -2.58 -35.98
N GLN A 38 7.52 -1.29 -36.16
CA GLN A 38 8.04 -0.42 -35.10
C GLN A 38 7.05 -0.31 -33.92
N ILE A 39 5.76 -0.14 -34.20
CA ILE A 39 4.73 -0.05 -33.15
C ILE A 39 4.58 -1.38 -32.41
N ARG A 40 4.60 -2.52 -33.13
CA ARG A 40 4.59 -3.86 -32.50
C ARG A 40 5.81 -4.09 -31.60
N ASP A 41 6.99 -3.69 -32.06
CA ASP A 41 8.22 -3.79 -31.27
C ASP A 41 8.16 -2.91 -30.02
N LEU A 42 7.66 -1.68 -30.14
CA LEU A 42 7.46 -0.78 -28.99
C LEU A 42 6.49 -1.38 -27.96
N ILE A 43 5.36 -1.94 -28.40
CA ILE A 43 4.39 -2.58 -27.51
C ILE A 43 5.02 -3.81 -26.83
N ARG A 44 5.78 -4.61 -27.56
CA ARG A 44 6.51 -5.76 -27.00
C ARG A 44 7.52 -5.30 -25.95
N ASP A 45 8.28 -4.26 -26.22
CA ASP A 45 9.32 -3.75 -25.31
C ASP A 45 8.70 -3.16 -24.03
N LEU A 46 7.60 -2.40 -24.16
CA LEU A 46 6.83 -1.92 -23.01
C LEU A 46 6.24 -3.08 -22.19
N GLY A 47 5.75 -4.13 -22.87
CA GLY A 47 5.30 -5.37 -22.25
C GLY A 47 6.42 -6.07 -21.47
N GLN A 48 7.62 -6.20 -22.08
CA GLN A 48 8.78 -6.80 -21.44
C GLN A 48 9.28 -5.97 -20.26
N LEU A 49 9.31 -4.65 -20.37
CA LEU A 49 9.67 -3.76 -19.25
C LEU A 49 8.70 -3.93 -18.08
N ARG A 50 7.40 -4.01 -18.35
CA ARG A 50 6.37 -4.25 -17.33
C ARG A 50 6.49 -5.64 -16.70
N LEU A 51 6.68 -6.69 -17.51
CA LEU A 51 6.95 -8.05 -17.04
C LEU A 51 8.21 -8.11 -16.18
N SER A 52 9.28 -7.42 -16.58
CA SER A 52 10.54 -7.38 -15.84
C SER A 52 10.38 -6.69 -14.48
N ALA A 53 9.61 -5.59 -14.42
CA ALA A 53 9.28 -4.91 -13.18
C ALA A 53 8.42 -5.78 -12.26
N SER A 54 7.44 -6.49 -12.81
CA SER A 54 6.60 -7.44 -12.08
C SER A 54 7.40 -8.64 -11.54
N ILE A 55 8.25 -9.24 -12.37
CA ILE A 55 9.17 -10.33 -11.97
C ILE A 55 10.11 -9.84 -10.87
N ARG A 56 10.66 -8.63 -10.98
CA ARG A 56 11.54 -8.05 -9.96
C ARG A 56 10.81 -7.83 -8.63
N LYS A 57 9.56 -7.36 -8.65
CA LYS A 57 8.71 -7.24 -7.45
C LYS A 57 8.42 -8.61 -6.84
N ALA A 58 8.04 -9.60 -7.66
CA ALA A 58 7.78 -10.97 -7.21
C ALA A 58 9.05 -11.62 -6.60
N GLN A 59 10.22 -11.39 -7.19
CA GLN A 59 11.50 -11.87 -6.68
C GLN A 59 11.87 -11.21 -5.33
N LEU A 60 11.65 -9.89 -5.18
CA LEU A 60 11.87 -9.18 -3.91
C LEU A 60 10.95 -9.70 -2.80
N TYR A 61 9.67 -9.92 -3.13
CA TYR A 61 8.71 -10.51 -2.19
C TYR A 61 9.13 -11.93 -1.77
N ASN A 62 9.53 -12.77 -2.73
CA ASN A 62 9.98 -14.12 -2.46
C ASN A 62 11.28 -14.15 -1.63
N LYS A 63 12.20 -13.20 -1.86
CA LYS A 63 13.42 -13.05 -1.05
C LYS A 63 13.10 -12.68 0.40
N ARG A 64 12.16 -11.74 0.62
CA ARG A 64 11.68 -11.39 1.97
C ARG A 64 11.01 -12.58 2.65
N LEU A 65 10.14 -13.30 1.95
CA LEU A 65 9.46 -14.47 2.50
C LEU A 65 10.46 -15.57 2.91
N LYS A 66 11.51 -15.80 2.11
CA LYS A 66 12.60 -16.72 2.48
C LYS A 66 13.32 -16.26 3.75
N ILE A 67 13.69 -14.99 3.84
CA ILE A 67 14.34 -14.45 5.05
C ILE A 67 13.46 -14.63 6.29
N ILE A 68 12.15 -14.35 6.18
CA ILE A 68 11.20 -14.54 7.28
C ILE A 68 11.10 -16.02 7.68
N LYS A 69 10.94 -16.93 6.70
CA LYS A 69 10.88 -18.39 6.97
C LYS A 69 12.13 -18.89 7.69
N TRP A 70 13.31 -18.47 7.26
CA TRP A 70 14.56 -18.81 7.93
C TRP A 70 14.66 -18.18 9.32
N GLY A 71 14.24 -16.93 9.48
CA GLY A 71 14.21 -16.25 10.78
C GLY A 71 13.34 -16.96 11.81
N VAL A 72 12.13 -17.41 11.41
CA VAL A 72 11.23 -18.19 12.28
C VAL A 72 11.86 -19.52 12.69
N LEU A 73 12.52 -20.20 11.75
CA LEU A 73 13.14 -21.51 12.01
C LEU A 73 14.33 -21.38 12.99
N VAL A 74 15.16 -20.34 12.83
CA VAL A 74 16.25 -20.03 13.76
C VAL A 74 15.73 -19.64 15.13
N ALA A 75 14.67 -18.83 15.21
CA ALA A 75 14.05 -18.46 16.48
C ALA A 75 13.47 -19.67 17.22
N ALA A 76 12.83 -20.60 16.50
CA ALA A 76 12.30 -21.84 17.06
C ALA A 76 13.42 -22.75 17.62
N MET A 77 14.54 -22.88 16.89
CA MET A 77 15.72 -23.63 17.39
C MET A 77 16.32 -22.98 18.64
N GLY A 78 16.40 -21.65 18.68
CA GLY A 78 16.88 -20.90 19.85
C GLY A 78 16.00 -21.11 21.09
N LEU A 79 14.67 -21.07 20.92
CA LEU A 79 13.73 -21.37 22.00
C LEU A 79 13.81 -22.82 22.47
N GLY A 80 14.00 -23.77 21.56
CA GLY A 80 14.21 -25.18 21.88
C GLY A 80 15.46 -25.41 22.73
N LEU A 81 16.57 -24.76 22.39
CA LEU A 81 17.82 -24.82 23.17
C LEU A 81 17.65 -24.24 24.58
N LEU A 82 16.96 -23.10 24.72
CA LEU A 82 16.68 -22.49 26.03
C LEU A 82 15.78 -23.37 26.90
N TYR A 83 14.78 -24.02 26.31
CA TYR A 83 13.92 -24.97 27.02
C TYR A 83 14.72 -26.18 27.51
N PHE A 84 15.57 -26.74 26.65
CA PHE A 84 16.40 -27.90 26.97
C PHE A 84 17.46 -27.59 28.03
N SER A 85 18.09 -26.41 28.00
CA SER A 85 19.02 -26.00 29.06
C SER A 85 18.31 -25.85 30.40
N LYS A 86 17.06 -25.36 30.42
CA LYS A 86 16.31 -25.20 31.68
C LYS A 86 15.90 -26.54 32.27
N SER A 87 15.57 -27.54 31.45
CA SER A 87 15.17 -28.87 31.93
C SER A 87 16.35 -29.74 32.40
N TYR A 88 17.52 -29.62 31.78
CA TYR A 88 18.70 -30.41 32.18
C TYR A 88 19.35 -29.95 33.49
N PHE A 89 19.25 -28.67 33.85
CA PHE A 89 19.83 -28.16 35.09
C PHE A 89 18.90 -28.27 36.31
N ALA A 90 17.67 -28.76 36.15
CA ALA A 90 16.70 -28.96 37.23
C ALA A 90 16.75 -30.38 37.82
N GLN A 91 17.95 -30.98 37.95
CA GLN A 91 18.11 -32.18 38.76
C GLN A 91 18.30 -31.76 40.22
N ASP A 92 17.24 -31.90 41.00
CA ASP A 92 17.25 -31.78 42.46
C ASP A 92 18.24 -32.80 43.07
N PRO A 93 19.29 -32.36 43.77
CA PRO A 93 20.16 -33.26 44.51
C PRO A 93 19.55 -33.51 45.90
N THR A 94 18.43 -34.21 45.98
CA THR A 94 17.86 -34.63 47.28
C THR A 94 17.51 -36.11 47.28
N LEU A 95 18.56 -36.93 47.30
CA LEU A 95 18.50 -38.28 47.83
C LEU A 95 18.72 -38.23 49.35
N SER A 96 17.68 -38.51 50.11
CA SER A 96 17.81 -39.09 51.46
C SER A 96 16.65 -40.07 51.68
N PRO A 97 16.91 -41.36 51.86
CA PRO A 97 15.92 -42.31 52.35
C PRO A 97 15.96 -42.31 53.88
N ASP A 98 14.80 -42.24 54.55
CA ASP A 98 14.41 -43.29 55.51
C ASP A 98 13.19 -42.94 56.37
N HIS A 99 12.32 -43.96 56.50
CA HIS A 99 11.51 -44.34 57.68
C HIS A 99 10.26 -43.49 58.00
N ALA A 100 9.05 -44.07 57.79
CA ALA A 100 8.19 -44.73 58.80
C ALA A 100 7.26 -43.71 59.52
N ILE A 101 5.95 -43.86 59.81
CA ILE A 101 4.89 -44.90 59.85
C ILE A 101 3.54 -44.11 59.92
N PRO A 102 2.36 -44.71 59.63
CA PRO A 102 1.08 -44.01 59.40
C PRO A 102 0.11 -44.00 60.60
N ILE A 103 -1.15 -43.52 60.34
CA ILE A 103 -2.45 -43.75 61.05
C ILE A 103 -2.93 -42.54 61.92
N PRO A 104 -4.24 -42.23 62.12
CA PRO A 104 -5.37 -41.99 61.18
C PRO A 104 -6.42 -40.91 61.64
N LYS A 105 -7.44 -40.69 60.79
CA LYS A 105 -8.89 -40.43 61.07
C LYS A 105 -9.39 -39.20 61.88
N GLY A 106 -10.45 -38.61 61.31
CA GLY A 106 -11.48 -37.78 61.96
C GLY A 106 -11.55 -36.40 61.29
N GLY A 107 -12.58 -35.99 60.55
CA GLY A 107 -14.03 -36.18 60.73
C GLY A 107 -14.61 -34.85 61.19
N GLY A 108 -15.40 -34.17 60.35
CA GLY A 108 -16.22 -33.03 60.80
C GLY A 108 -16.32 -31.83 59.85
N ASN A 109 -17.26 -31.95 58.91
CA ASN A 109 -18.28 -30.96 58.51
C ASN A 109 -17.95 -29.55 57.95
N PRO A 110 -18.93 -28.99 57.18
CA PRO A 110 -18.75 -27.89 56.24
C PRO A 110 -19.24 -26.55 56.81
N GLU A 111 -19.22 -25.53 55.95
CA GLU A 111 -19.74 -24.16 56.11
C GLU A 111 -18.75 -23.14 56.70
N SER A 112 -18.24 -22.25 55.83
CA SER A 112 -18.21 -20.84 56.20
C SER A 112 -18.11 -19.93 54.98
N LEU A 113 -19.17 -19.15 54.83
CA LEU A 113 -19.28 -17.91 54.08
C LEU A 113 -18.00 -17.05 54.16
N MET A 114 -17.51 -16.58 53.01
CA MET A 114 -16.84 -15.29 52.95
C MET A 114 -17.48 -14.41 51.87
N THR A 115 -18.11 -13.38 52.39
CA THR A 115 -18.62 -12.17 51.78
C THR A 115 -17.55 -11.48 50.94
N VAL A 116 -17.90 -11.21 49.68
CA VAL A 116 -17.14 -10.35 48.76
C VAL A 116 -17.60 -8.92 49.00
N ASP A 117 -17.07 -8.29 50.05
CA ASP A 117 -17.19 -6.85 50.28
C ASP A 117 -15.87 -6.36 50.84
N SER A 118 -14.93 -6.03 49.95
CA SER A 118 -13.79 -5.14 50.22
C SER A 118 -12.92 -5.02 48.97
N LEU A 119 -13.21 -4.04 48.12
CA LEU A 119 -12.21 -3.42 47.24
C LEU A 119 -12.69 -2.01 46.83
N LYS A 120 -12.99 -1.18 47.84
CA LYS A 120 -12.99 0.28 47.69
C LYS A 120 -11.54 0.73 47.82
N LYS A 121 -10.80 0.72 46.72
CA LYS A 121 -9.44 1.26 46.67
C LYS A 121 -9.48 2.61 45.96
N GLU A 122 -9.20 3.63 46.77
CA GLU A 122 -8.96 5.01 46.38
C GLU A 122 -7.96 5.07 45.22
N SER A 123 -8.42 5.61 44.10
CA SER A 123 -7.57 6.05 42.99
C SER A 123 -7.50 7.55 43.05
N GLY A 124 -6.55 8.07 43.85
CA GLY A 124 -6.18 9.48 43.82
C GLY A 124 -5.56 9.83 42.47
N GLU A 125 -6.13 10.84 41.81
CA GLU A 125 -5.58 11.47 40.62
C GLU A 125 -4.17 12.04 40.90
N PRO A 126 -3.17 11.76 40.06
CA PRO A 126 -1.98 12.59 40.02
C PRO A 126 -2.31 13.86 39.22
N ARG A 127 -2.50 14.99 39.92
CA ARG A 127 -2.34 16.34 39.36
C ARG A 127 -0.88 16.49 38.92
N GLY A 128 -0.64 16.25 37.64
CA GLY A 128 0.59 16.64 36.97
C GLY A 128 0.45 18.06 36.45
N ASP A 129 1.01 19.03 37.17
CA ASP A 129 1.31 20.36 36.65
C ASP A 129 2.34 20.21 35.53
N SER A 130 1.87 20.03 34.29
CA SER A 130 2.71 20.03 33.10
C SER A 130 2.96 21.48 32.66
N LEU A 131 3.81 22.17 33.40
CA LEU A 131 4.52 23.37 32.93
C LEU A 131 5.62 22.98 31.94
N LEU A 132 5.23 22.38 30.81
CA LEU A 132 6.08 22.29 29.63
C LEU A 132 5.60 23.33 28.64
N GLU A 133 6.21 24.50 28.78
CA GLU A 133 6.24 25.54 27.77
C GLU A 133 6.68 24.89 26.44
N GLU A 134 5.72 24.74 25.53
CA GLU A 134 5.93 24.20 24.19
C GLU A 134 6.83 25.17 23.42
N ARG A 135 8.15 24.96 23.55
CA ARG A 135 9.15 25.65 22.75
C ARG A 135 8.80 25.43 21.28
N THR A 136 8.29 26.47 20.65
CA THR A 136 8.06 26.53 19.21
C THR A 136 9.42 26.43 18.54
N ALA A 137 9.81 25.21 18.19
CA ALA A 137 11.07 24.97 17.48
C ALA A 137 11.04 25.80 16.19
N PRO A 138 12.15 26.46 15.81
CA PRO A 138 12.21 27.22 14.57
C PRO A 138 11.79 26.32 13.42
N GLN A 139 10.76 26.73 12.67
CA GLN A 139 10.27 25.98 11.52
C GLN A 139 11.41 25.91 10.50
N ARG A 140 12.14 24.80 10.53
CA ARG A 140 13.22 24.50 9.59
C ARG A 140 12.57 24.32 8.23
N GLU A 141 12.88 25.20 7.29
CA GLU A 141 12.39 25.10 5.92
C GLU A 141 12.70 23.71 5.36
N LEU A 142 11.64 23.01 4.92
CA LEU A 142 11.74 21.67 4.36
C LEU A 142 12.64 21.71 3.11
N PRO A 143 13.55 20.74 2.95
CA PRO A 143 14.45 20.73 1.80
C PRO A 143 13.68 20.53 0.50
N VAL A 144 14.09 21.31 -0.48
CA VAL A 144 13.51 21.38 -1.82
C VAL A 144 14.01 20.23 -2.74
N LEU A 145 14.65 19.19 -2.19
CA LEU A 145 15.49 18.28 -2.98
C LEU A 145 14.77 17.12 -3.66
N ALA A 146 13.64 16.65 -3.13
CA ALA A 146 12.85 15.63 -3.82
C ALA A 146 12.38 16.10 -5.21
N TRP A 147 12.36 17.42 -5.45
CA TRP A 147 11.89 18.03 -6.69
C TRP A 147 12.93 18.19 -7.79
N GLN A 148 14.21 18.05 -7.47
CA GLN A 148 15.29 18.31 -8.42
C GLN A 148 15.51 17.14 -9.37
N ASP A 149 15.18 15.93 -8.93
CA ASP A 149 15.21 14.72 -9.75
C ASP A 149 13.79 14.11 -9.82
N PRO A 150 13.02 14.43 -10.88
CA PRO A 150 11.68 13.89 -11.08
C PRO A 150 11.65 12.36 -11.12
N HIS A 151 12.72 11.72 -11.59
CA HIS A 151 12.78 10.26 -11.67
C HIS A 151 12.86 9.65 -10.27
N ALA A 152 13.78 10.13 -9.43
CA ALA A 152 13.88 9.68 -8.05
C ALA A 152 12.62 9.99 -7.22
N ALA A 153 11.96 11.13 -7.48
CA ALA A 153 10.69 11.49 -6.85
C ALA A 153 9.59 10.49 -7.17
N ARG A 154 9.48 10.11 -8.45
CA ARG A 154 8.54 9.11 -8.95
C ARG A 154 8.81 7.74 -8.36
N GLU A 155 10.06 7.26 -8.38
CA GLU A 155 10.43 5.98 -7.77
C GLU A 155 10.07 5.94 -6.27
N MET A 156 10.30 7.05 -5.56
CA MET A 156 9.95 7.16 -4.15
C MET A 156 8.44 7.12 -3.95
N ALA A 157 7.68 7.88 -4.75
CA ALA A 157 6.22 7.86 -4.69
C ALA A 157 5.68 6.46 -4.97
N ASP A 158 6.15 5.78 -6.02
CA ASP A 158 5.77 4.42 -6.38
C ASP A 158 6.12 3.39 -5.31
N TYR A 159 7.26 3.55 -4.64
CA TYR A 159 7.66 2.68 -3.52
C TYR A 159 6.69 2.77 -2.34
N TYR A 160 6.19 3.97 -2.04
CA TYR A 160 5.29 4.22 -0.92
C TYR A 160 3.80 4.08 -1.29
N PHE A 161 3.48 4.02 -2.59
CA PHE A 161 2.12 3.86 -3.09
C PHE A 161 1.66 2.42 -2.91
N LEU A 162 0.79 2.20 -1.92
CA LEU A 162 0.12 0.91 -1.71
C LEU A 162 -1.11 0.84 -2.61
N THR A 163 -1.30 -0.29 -3.29
CA THR A 163 -2.55 -0.53 -4.01
C THR A 163 -3.68 -0.67 -2.98
N PRO A 164 -4.79 0.06 -3.12
CA PRO A 164 -5.90 -0.02 -2.17
C PRO A 164 -6.51 -1.42 -2.13
N GLU A 165 -6.87 -1.91 -0.95
CA GLU A 165 -7.47 -3.26 -0.75
C GLU A 165 -8.82 -3.41 -1.48
N ASP A 166 -9.53 -2.30 -1.72
CA ASP A 166 -10.81 -2.25 -2.43
C ASP A 166 -10.73 -2.79 -3.88
N PHE A 167 -9.51 -2.89 -4.44
CA PHE A 167 -9.25 -3.48 -5.76
C PHE A 167 -9.06 -4.99 -5.75
N THR A 168 -8.66 -5.60 -4.64
CA THR A 168 -8.18 -6.98 -4.65
C THR A 168 -9.30 -8.03 -4.60
N PHE A 169 -10.52 -7.62 -4.25
CA PHE A 169 -11.66 -8.53 -4.12
C PHE A 169 -12.68 -8.34 -5.24
N VAL A 170 -12.51 -9.11 -6.31
CA VAL A 170 -13.61 -9.38 -7.26
C VAL A 170 -14.29 -10.67 -6.79
N ARG A 171 -15.55 -10.61 -6.35
CA ARG A 171 -16.31 -11.84 -6.06
C ARG A 171 -16.51 -12.56 -7.39
N GLY A 172 -16.13 -13.83 -7.47
CA GLY A 172 -16.12 -14.64 -8.69
C GLY A 172 -17.49 -14.98 -9.31
N GLY A 173 -18.45 -14.06 -9.28
CA GLY A 173 -19.64 -14.10 -10.13
C GLY A 173 -19.30 -13.49 -11.49
N SER A 174 -20.05 -13.87 -12.52
CA SER A 174 -19.97 -13.32 -13.89
C SER A 174 -19.76 -11.80 -13.88
N ALA A 175 -18.94 -11.29 -14.81
CA ALA A 175 -18.58 -9.87 -14.97
C ALA A 175 -19.75 -8.97 -15.42
N GLU A 176 -20.94 -9.16 -14.86
CA GLU A 176 -22.17 -8.45 -15.21
C GLU A 176 -22.13 -6.99 -14.74
N ASN A 177 -21.33 -6.67 -13.71
CA ASN A 177 -21.10 -5.30 -13.27
C ASN A 177 -19.86 -4.69 -13.93
N LEU A 178 -20.04 -3.54 -14.57
CA LEU A 178 -18.99 -2.74 -15.20
C LEU A 178 -17.88 -2.36 -14.20
N LEU A 179 -18.20 -2.17 -12.92
CA LEU A 179 -17.20 -1.93 -11.88
C LEU A 179 -16.32 -3.15 -11.60
N ASP A 180 -16.90 -4.36 -11.61
CA ASP A 180 -16.12 -5.59 -11.43
C ASP A 180 -15.19 -5.82 -12.63
N SER A 181 -15.65 -5.51 -13.84
CA SER A 181 -14.81 -5.50 -15.05
C SER A 181 -13.65 -4.49 -14.94
N ALA A 182 -13.92 -3.29 -14.42
CA ALA A 182 -12.90 -2.29 -14.13
C ALA A 182 -11.85 -2.78 -13.13
N LYS A 183 -12.29 -3.44 -12.05
CA LYS A 183 -11.41 -4.02 -11.03
C LYS A 183 -10.58 -5.19 -11.57
N MET A 184 -11.18 -6.07 -12.40
CA MET A 184 -10.44 -7.15 -13.07
C MET A 184 -9.31 -6.58 -13.93
N LYS A 185 -9.61 -5.60 -14.80
CA LYS A 185 -8.59 -4.94 -15.62
C LYS A 185 -7.55 -4.20 -14.80
N PHE A 186 -7.96 -3.61 -13.68
CA PHE A 186 -7.02 -2.94 -12.80
C PHE A 186 -6.04 -3.93 -12.18
N ASN A 187 -6.50 -5.12 -11.78
CA ASN A 187 -5.68 -6.19 -11.23
C ASN A 187 -4.75 -6.81 -12.28
N GLU A 188 -5.15 -6.77 -13.56
CA GLU A 188 -4.29 -7.06 -14.71
C GLU A 188 -3.27 -5.94 -14.98
N GLU A 189 -3.32 -4.83 -14.23
CA GLU A 189 -2.60 -3.56 -14.41
C GLU A 189 -2.92 -2.87 -15.76
N ASP A 190 -4.03 -3.20 -16.41
CA ASP A 190 -4.54 -2.54 -17.61
C ASP A 190 -5.32 -1.27 -17.26
N TYR A 191 -4.59 -0.25 -16.82
CA TYR A 191 -5.17 1.01 -16.34
C TYR A 191 -5.91 1.80 -17.42
N HIS A 192 -5.57 1.63 -18.70
CA HIS A 192 -6.28 2.27 -19.81
C HIS A 192 -7.68 1.70 -19.95
N THR A 193 -7.80 0.37 -20.05
CA THR A 193 -9.11 -0.29 -20.13
C THR A 193 -9.91 -0.11 -18.84
N THR A 194 -9.25 -0.11 -17.67
CA THR A 194 -9.92 0.27 -16.42
C THR A 194 -10.56 1.65 -16.52
N LEU A 195 -9.82 2.67 -16.99
CA LEU A 195 -10.37 4.02 -17.14
C LEU A 195 -11.56 4.07 -18.12
N LEU A 196 -11.51 3.31 -19.21
CA LEU A 196 -12.64 3.19 -20.15
C LEU A 196 -13.90 2.66 -19.44
N TYR A 197 -13.77 1.58 -18.66
CA TYR A 197 -14.90 1.08 -17.87
C TYR A 197 -15.38 2.09 -16.81
N LEU A 198 -14.47 2.76 -16.12
CA LEU A 198 -14.82 3.76 -15.10
C LEU A 198 -15.53 5.01 -15.68
N GLN A 199 -15.28 5.37 -16.94
CA GLN A 199 -15.95 6.48 -17.61
C GLN A 199 -17.44 6.21 -17.90
N HIS A 200 -17.80 4.93 -18.04
CA HIS A 200 -19.19 4.52 -18.28
C HIS A 200 -19.99 4.29 -17.00
N LEU A 201 -19.35 4.34 -15.82
CA LEU A 201 -20.03 4.27 -14.53
C LEU A 201 -20.57 5.64 -14.13
N SER A 202 -21.75 5.66 -13.51
CA SER A 202 -22.24 6.87 -12.86
C SER A 202 -21.28 7.31 -11.75
N SER A 203 -20.98 8.60 -11.66
CA SER A 203 -20.13 9.19 -10.61
C SER A 203 -20.83 9.27 -9.24
N THR A 204 -21.75 8.35 -8.96
CA THR A 204 -22.49 8.29 -7.71
C THR A 204 -21.59 7.69 -6.63
N GLY A 205 -20.99 8.55 -5.80
CA GLY A 205 -20.13 8.17 -4.69
C GLY A 205 -18.64 8.39 -4.96
N HIS A 206 -17.83 8.12 -3.94
CA HIS A 206 -16.39 8.42 -3.95
C HIS A 206 -15.53 7.34 -4.62
N GLU A 207 -16.05 6.11 -4.82
CA GLU A 207 -15.27 4.98 -5.37
C GLU A 207 -14.80 5.22 -6.81
N ASN A 208 -15.69 5.66 -7.71
CA ASN A 208 -15.33 5.89 -9.12
C ASN A 208 -14.18 6.93 -9.26
N PRO A 209 -14.31 8.18 -8.76
CA PRO A 209 -13.22 9.15 -8.89
C PRO A 209 -11.95 8.69 -8.16
N TYR A 210 -12.07 7.92 -7.07
CA TYR A 210 -10.91 7.35 -6.40
C TYR A 210 -10.14 6.39 -7.32
N PHE A 211 -10.85 5.46 -7.96
CA PHE A 211 -10.23 4.50 -8.88
C PHE A 211 -9.64 5.18 -10.12
N GLN A 212 -10.30 6.21 -10.64
CA GLN A 212 -9.74 7.04 -11.70
C GLN A 212 -8.43 7.69 -11.26
N ALA A 213 -8.38 8.27 -10.06
CA ALA A 213 -7.18 8.91 -9.52
C ALA A 213 -5.98 7.94 -9.44
N VAL A 214 -6.23 6.72 -8.96
CA VAL A 214 -5.19 5.68 -8.88
C VAL A 214 -4.70 5.26 -10.27
N CYS A 215 -5.61 5.08 -11.25
CA CYS A 215 -5.24 4.76 -12.62
C CYS A 215 -4.41 5.88 -13.25
N TYR A 216 -4.84 7.14 -13.10
CA TYR A 216 -4.09 8.29 -13.61
C TYR A 216 -2.70 8.40 -12.97
N PHE A 217 -2.58 8.16 -11.67
CA PHE A 217 -1.29 8.11 -10.99
C PHE A 217 -0.37 7.04 -11.60
N LYS A 218 -0.88 5.82 -11.82
CA LYS A 218 -0.10 4.72 -12.41
C LYS A 218 0.31 4.98 -13.86
N LEU A 219 -0.50 5.73 -14.61
CA LEU A 219 -0.18 6.18 -15.96
C LEU A 219 0.74 7.42 -16.01
N GLY A 220 1.10 8.01 -14.87
CA GLY A 220 1.90 9.24 -14.81
C GLY A 220 1.14 10.52 -15.18
N ARG A 221 -0.19 10.45 -15.23
CA ARG A 221 -1.11 11.57 -15.53
C ARG A 221 -1.46 12.31 -14.24
N TYR A 222 -0.45 12.97 -13.65
CA TYR A 222 -0.54 13.44 -12.27
C TYR A 222 -1.52 14.61 -12.06
N ALA A 223 -1.80 15.42 -13.08
CA ALA A 223 -2.75 16.53 -12.98
C ALA A 223 -4.19 16.01 -12.90
N GLU A 224 -4.53 15.02 -13.72
CA GLU A 224 -5.82 14.34 -13.70
C GLU A 224 -5.97 13.54 -12.40
N ALA A 225 -4.91 12.89 -11.94
CA ALA A 225 -4.91 12.20 -10.65
C ALA A 225 -5.21 13.14 -9.48
N ASP A 226 -4.57 14.33 -9.40
CA ASP A 226 -4.83 15.30 -8.33
C ASP A 226 -6.29 15.79 -8.35
N SER A 227 -6.81 16.07 -9.54
CA SER A 227 -8.20 16.49 -9.74
C SER A 227 -9.18 15.43 -9.25
N SER A 228 -8.95 14.16 -9.60
CA SER A 228 -9.77 13.04 -9.15
C SER A 228 -9.64 12.79 -7.64
N PHE A 229 -8.44 12.89 -7.05
CA PHE A 229 -8.28 12.77 -5.59
C PHE A 229 -9.01 13.86 -4.83
N LEU A 230 -8.95 15.11 -5.31
CA LEU A 230 -9.71 16.24 -4.73
C LEU A 230 -11.21 15.98 -4.77
N LEU A 231 -11.73 15.56 -5.93
CA LEU A 231 -13.14 15.21 -6.07
C LEU A 231 -13.54 14.09 -5.09
N THR A 232 -12.70 13.06 -4.92
CA THR A 232 -12.97 11.99 -3.95
C THR A 232 -12.99 12.50 -2.51
N ILE A 233 -12.09 13.42 -2.15
CA ILE A 233 -12.05 14.05 -0.81
C ILE A 233 -13.35 14.80 -0.55
N ASP A 234 -13.85 15.55 -1.53
CA ASP A 234 -15.10 16.32 -1.40
C ASP A 234 -16.35 15.43 -1.28
N LEU A 235 -16.29 14.21 -1.84
CA LEU A 235 -17.39 13.24 -1.82
C LEU A 235 -17.39 12.30 -0.61
N THR A 236 -16.31 12.25 0.17
CA THR A 236 -16.22 11.36 1.34
C THR A 236 -16.47 12.10 2.65
N SER A 237 -17.30 11.50 3.50
CA SER A 237 -17.51 11.97 4.87
C SER A 237 -16.67 11.21 5.90
N ASP A 238 -15.95 10.16 5.49
CA ASP A 238 -15.14 9.34 6.38
C ASP A 238 -13.77 10.01 6.61
N PRO A 239 -13.46 10.48 7.84
CA PRO A 239 -12.20 11.14 8.13
C PRO A 239 -10.98 10.24 7.92
N ASN A 240 -11.09 8.93 8.10
CA ASN A 240 -10.00 7.99 7.84
C ASN A 240 -9.72 7.91 6.35
N LYS A 241 -10.77 7.86 5.52
CA LYS A 241 -10.65 7.89 4.06
C LYS A 241 -10.06 9.21 3.59
N THR A 242 -10.44 10.34 4.20
CA THR A 242 -9.83 11.64 3.90
C THR A 242 -8.32 11.62 4.16
N MET A 243 -7.85 11.07 5.29
CA MET A 243 -6.41 10.95 5.58
C MET A 243 -5.68 10.05 4.58
N GLU A 244 -6.33 8.97 4.13
CA GLU A 244 -5.81 8.10 3.07
C GLU A 244 -5.67 8.84 1.73
N LEU A 245 -6.68 9.63 1.36
CA LEU A 245 -6.66 10.42 0.13
C LEU A 245 -5.65 11.58 0.19
N GLU A 246 -5.51 12.24 1.34
CA GLU A 246 -4.45 13.24 1.57
C GLU A 246 -3.06 12.60 1.37
N TRP A 247 -2.87 11.36 1.84
CA TRP A 247 -1.64 10.60 1.63
C TRP A 247 -1.38 10.28 0.16
N TYR A 248 -2.36 9.77 -0.59
CA TYR A 248 -2.15 9.50 -2.02
C TYR A 248 -1.99 10.79 -2.83
N GLY A 249 -2.71 11.86 -2.47
CA GLY A 249 -2.51 13.19 -3.05
C GLY A 249 -1.08 13.70 -2.81
N PHE A 250 -0.50 13.44 -1.63
CA PHE A 250 0.88 13.79 -1.31
C PHE A 250 1.86 13.01 -2.20
N LEU A 251 1.67 11.71 -2.38
CA LEU A 251 2.50 10.89 -3.26
C LEU A 251 2.36 11.29 -4.73
N ASN A 252 1.15 11.64 -5.18
CA ASN A 252 0.89 12.17 -6.50
C ASN A 252 1.63 13.49 -6.73
N ALA A 253 1.52 14.43 -5.79
CA ALA A 253 2.20 15.71 -5.88
C ALA A 253 3.73 15.54 -5.84
N LEU A 254 4.25 14.59 -5.05
CA LEU A 254 5.66 14.22 -5.05
C LEU A 254 6.12 13.69 -6.42
N ALA A 255 5.39 12.73 -7.00
CA ALA A 255 5.71 12.14 -8.30
C ALA A 255 5.64 13.15 -9.45
N CYS A 256 4.69 14.08 -9.38
CA CYS A 256 4.48 15.14 -10.37
C CYS A 256 5.68 16.09 -10.52
N GLY A 257 6.49 16.25 -9.47
CA GLY A 257 7.67 17.10 -9.54
C GLY A 257 7.33 18.61 -9.45
N LYS A 258 8.22 19.44 -10.00
CA LYS A 258 8.13 20.91 -9.96
C LYS A 258 6.74 21.50 -10.26
N PRO A 259 5.95 21.00 -11.24
CA PRO A 259 4.60 21.52 -11.52
C PRO A 259 3.64 21.44 -10.32
N CYS A 260 3.77 20.43 -9.46
CA CYS A 260 2.89 20.23 -8.30
C CYS A 260 3.51 20.68 -6.97
N ARG A 261 4.55 21.54 -7.00
CA ARG A 261 5.28 21.98 -5.80
C ARG A 261 4.37 22.57 -4.72
N SER A 262 3.49 23.49 -5.11
CA SER A 262 2.55 24.15 -4.18
C SER A 262 1.65 23.13 -3.48
N ARG A 263 1.13 22.16 -4.24
CA ARG A 263 0.23 21.12 -3.73
C ARG A 263 0.92 20.21 -2.72
N PHE A 264 2.13 19.79 -3.01
CA PHE A 264 2.93 18.99 -2.07
C PHE A 264 3.31 19.76 -0.82
N GLU A 265 3.69 21.04 -0.92
CA GLU A 265 3.99 21.85 0.27
C GLU A 265 2.75 22.00 1.15
N GLN A 266 1.59 22.23 0.55
CA GLN A 266 0.29 22.28 1.23
C GLN A 266 -0.01 20.96 1.95
N LEU A 267 0.05 19.82 1.25
CA LEU A 267 -0.24 18.51 1.83
C LEU A 267 0.80 18.10 2.88
N SER A 268 2.07 18.39 2.65
CA SER A 268 3.15 18.17 3.64
C SER A 268 2.84 18.88 4.95
N LYS A 269 2.49 20.17 4.90
CA LYS A 269 2.13 20.97 6.07
C LYS A 269 0.86 20.46 6.74
N SER A 270 -0.18 20.15 5.95
CA SER A 270 -1.46 19.61 6.46
C SER A 270 -1.25 18.30 7.23
N ILE A 271 -0.56 17.33 6.61
CA ILE A 271 -0.35 16.00 7.19
C ILE A 271 0.57 16.07 8.42
N VAL A 272 1.67 16.82 8.35
CA VAL A 272 2.63 16.93 9.47
C VAL A 272 2.02 17.69 10.66
N GLY A 273 1.18 18.68 10.38
CA GLY A 273 0.51 19.54 11.37
C GLY A 273 -0.64 18.86 12.13
N LYS A 274 -1.15 17.71 11.65
CA LYS A 274 -2.21 16.94 12.30
C LYS A 274 -1.61 15.77 13.12
N PRO A 275 -1.52 15.84 14.46
CA PRO A 275 -0.84 14.81 15.26
C PRO A 275 -1.45 13.40 15.12
N LYS A 276 -2.76 13.32 14.87
CA LYS A 276 -3.52 12.08 14.69
C LYS A 276 -3.53 11.57 13.24
N HIS A 277 -2.83 12.21 12.32
CA HIS A 277 -2.83 11.77 10.92
C HIS A 277 -2.06 10.45 10.76
N LEU A 278 -2.72 9.42 10.23
CA LEU A 278 -2.17 8.06 10.10
C LEU A 278 -0.81 8.00 9.41
N PHE A 279 -0.61 8.86 8.40
CA PHE A 279 0.59 8.89 7.57
C PHE A 279 1.66 9.93 7.99
N ARG A 280 1.48 10.61 9.14
CA ARG A 280 2.38 11.69 9.60
C ARG A 280 3.85 11.30 9.61
N SER A 281 4.17 10.17 10.25
CA SER A 281 5.55 9.69 10.40
C SER A 281 6.19 9.31 9.06
N ARG A 282 5.40 8.79 8.11
CA ARG A 282 5.89 8.45 6.76
C ARG A 282 6.22 9.71 5.96
N VAL A 283 5.35 10.71 6.00
CA VAL A 283 5.62 12.01 5.37
C VAL A 283 6.89 12.65 5.97
N GLN A 284 7.03 12.67 7.30
CA GLN A 284 8.25 13.17 7.95
C GLN A 284 9.51 12.40 7.51
N SER A 285 9.44 11.07 7.40
CA SER A 285 10.58 10.26 6.93
C SER A 285 10.96 10.58 5.49
N ILE A 286 9.98 10.75 4.60
CA ILE A 286 10.21 11.15 3.20
C ILE A 286 10.88 12.53 3.14
N LEU A 287 10.35 13.48 3.91
CA LEU A 287 10.89 14.85 4.00
C LEU A 287 12.30 14.91 4.62
N GLN A 288 12.63 14.02 5.55
CA GLN A 288 13.97 13.93 6.12
C GLN A 288 14.96 13.31 5.12
N LYS A 289 14.56 12.24 4.41
CA LYS A 289 15.42 11.61 3.40
C LYS A 289 15.77 12.55 2.24
N SER A 290 14.90 13.52 1.94
CA SER A 290 15.22 14.55 0.96
C SER A 290 16.19 15.61 1.52
N LEU A 291 16.37 15.73 2.84
CA LEU A 291 17.37 16.65 3.44
C LEU A 291 18.79 16.10 3.27
N ASP A 292 18.96 14.78 3.47
CA ASP A 292 20.26 14.15 3.69
C ASP A 292 21.06 13.91 2.40
N LYS A 293 20.47 14.13 1.21
CA LYS A 293 21.15 14.03 -0.09
C LYS A 293 21.91 15.30 -0.49
N LYS A 294 22.26 16.15 0.47
CA LYS A 294 23.15 17.33 0.30
C LYS A 294 24.59 16.95 0.57
#